data_AF-T0YW45-F1
#
_entry.id   AF-T0YW45-F1
#
_cell.length_a   1.000
_cell.length_b   1.000
_cell.length_c   1.000
_cell.angle_alpha   90.00
_cell.angle_beta   90.00
_cell.angle_gamma   90.00
#
_symmetry.space_group_name_H-M   'P 1'
#
loop_
_entity.id
_entity.type
_entity.pdbx_description
1 polymer ?
#
loop_
_entity_poly.entity_id
_entity_poly.type
_entity_poly.pdbx_seq_one_letter_code
_entity_poly.pdbx_strand_id
1 'polypeptide(L)'
;MITLKEKKSSVIINEIGLHINELILDGIEILKPSKDGHQTHGGCAFLLPYANRIKNGFYKFNSENYELQKNVEGNSIHGFGKELLWEVKMKNKHIVDGMCSIIGHGYPFNLKANIRLELDSSTFRVRLYFKNEGKIQLPLSPGAHPYFLFSE
;
A
#
# COMPACT_ATOMS: atom_id res chain seq x y z
N MET A 1 -9.77 -9.87 -7.16
CA MET A 1 -10.31 -8.49 -7.21
C MET A 1 -11.54 -8.40 -6.31
N ILE A 2 -11.56 -7.43 -5.40
CA ILE A 2 -12.59 -7.26 -4.37
C ILE A 2 -13.31 -5.94 -4.60
N THR A 3 -14.61 -5.90 -4.34
CA THR A 3 -15.42 -4.70 -4.55
C THR A 3 -16.31 -4.43 -3.34
N LEU A 4 -16.28 -3.19 -2.85
CA LEU A 4 -17.23 -2.67 -1.87
C LEU A 4 -18.15 -1.67 -2.57
N LYS A 5 -19.43 -1.67 -2.19
CA LYS A 5 -20.44 -0.75 -2.73
C LYS A 5 -21.38 -0.26 -1.63
N GLU A 6 -21.75 1.01 -1.69
CA GLU A 6 -22.80 1.62 -0.87
C GLU A 6 -23.43 2.78 -1.65
N LYS A 7 -24.72 2.66 -2.01
CA LYS A 7 -25.44 3.61 -2.86
C LYS A 7 -24.67 3.93 -4.16
N LYS A 8 -24.18 5.17 -4.30
CA LYS A 8 -23.41 5.68 -5.45
C LYS A 8 -21.90 5.62 -5.23
N SER A 9 -21.45 5.03 -4.12
CA SER A 9 -20.05 4.89 -3.77
C SER A 9 -19.58 3.47 -4.01
N SER A 10 -18.37 3.31 -4.54
CA SER A 10 -17.73 2.03 -4.78
C SER A 10 -16.21 2.12 -4.70
N VAL A 11 -15.57 1.00 -4.35
CA VAL A 11 -14.11 0.86 -4.42
C VAL A 11 -13.76 -0.52 -4.99
N ILE A 12 -12.78 -0.55 -5.89
CA ILE A 12 -12.23 -1.78 -6.47
C ILE A 12 -10.81 -1.99 -5.95
N ILE A 13 -10.56 -3.14 -5.35
CA ILE A 13 -9.33 -3.47 -4.64
C ILE A 13 -8.67 -4.70 -5.29
N ASN A 14 -7.37 -4.59 -5.57
CA ASN A 14 -6.53 -5.71 -5.97
C ASN A 14 -5.91 -6.37 -4.73
N GLU A 15 -5.83 -7.71 -4.73
CA GLU A 15 -5.23 -8.48 -3.63
C GLU A 15 -3.70 -8.37 -3.65
N ILE A 16 -3.11 -8.03 -4.80
CA ILE A 16 -1.69 -7.66 -4.87
C ILE A 16 -1.54 -6.21 -4.37
N GLY A 17 -0.70 -6.03 -3.36
CA GLY A 17 -0.42 -4.74 -2.73
C GLY A 17 -1.57 -4.12 -1.94
N LEU A 18 -2.73 -4.79 -1.87
CA LEU A 18 -3.99 -4.19 -1.43
C LEU A 18 -4.34 -2.92 -2.23
N HIS A 19 -3.88 -2.87 -3.48
CA HIS A 19 -3.95 -1.68 -4.32
C HIS A 19 -5.39 -1.27 -4.60
N ILE A 20 -5.69 0.02 -4.47
CA ILE A 20 -7.00 0.57 -4.79
C ILE A 20 -7.00 0.99 -6.26
N ASN A 21 -7.67 0.22 -7.10
CA ASN A 21 -7.75 0.46 -8.55
C ASN A 21 -8.67 1.63 -8.88
N GLU A 22 -9.81 1.70 -8.20
CA GLU A 22 -10.88 2.67 -8.46
C GLU A 22 -11.52 3.06 -7.13
N LEU A 23 -11.87 4.34 -7.01
CA LEU A 23 -12.69 4.86 -5.92
C LEU A 23 -13.68 5.87 -6.49
N ILE A 24 -14.96 5.60 -6.28
CA ILE A 24 -16.07 6.50 -6.58
C ILE A 24 -16.76 6.83 -5.26
N LEU A 25 -16.95 8.13 -4.98
CA LEU A 25 -17.66 8.61 -3.80
C LEU A 25 -18.83 9.49 -4.23
N ASP A 26 -20.05 9.10 -3.84
CA ASP A 26 -21.31 9.75 -4.20
C ASP A 26 -21.46 10.02 -5.72
N GLY A 27 -20.98 9.09 -6.54
CA GLY A 27 -20.99 9.19 -8.00
C GLY A 27 -19.86 10.03 -8.61
N ILE A 28 -18.92 10.52 -7.79
CA ILE A 28 -17.73 11.26 -8.24
C ILE A 28 -16.55 10.31 -8.33
N GLU A 29 -15.90 10.22 -9.49
CA GLU A 29 -14.63 9.50 -9.65
C GLU A 29 -13.52 10.24 -8.89
N ILE A 30 -12.90 9.56 -7.92
CA ILE A 30 -11.89 10.15 -7.04
C ILE A 30 -10.47 9.83 -7.50
N LEU A 31 -10.23 8.58 -7.94
CA LEU A 31 -8.90 8.12 -8.30
C LEU A 31 -8.75 7.94 -9.82
N LYS A 32 -7.65 8.48 -10.35
CA LYS A 32 -7.25 8.29 -11.74
C LYS A 32 -6.73 6.85 -11.93
N PRO A 33 -7.26 6.06 -12.87
CA PRO A 33 -6.80 4.69 -13.09
C PRO A 33 -5.38 4.65 -13.69
N SER A 34 -4.65 3.57 -13.40
CA SER A 34 -3.36 3.29 -14.04
C SER A 34 -3.57 2.79 -15.47
N LYS A 35 -2.79 3.31 -16.44
CA LYS A 35 -2.92 2.96 -17.87
C LYS A 35 -1.98 1.85 -18.32
N ASP A 36 -0.91 1.61 -17.56
CA ASP A 36 0.19 0.71 -17.90
C ASP A 36 0.30 -0.46 -16.91
N GLY A 37 -0.62 -0.54 -15.94
CA GLY A 37 -0.63 -1.58 -14.90
C GLY A 37 0.39 -1.34 -13.78
N HIS A 38 1.19 -0.27 -13.84
CA HIS A 38 2.07 0.10 -12.74
C HIS A 38 1.25 0.73 -11.60
N GLN A 39 1.28 0.10 -10.43
CA GLN A 39 0.50 0.51 -9.25
C GLN A 39 0.84 1.91 -8.74
N THR A 40 2.01 2.44 -9.07
CA THR A 40 2.42 3.80 -8.68
C THR A 40 2.17 4.82 -9.80
N HIS A 41 1.41 4.49 -10.85
CA HIS A 41 1.06 5.42 -11.95
C HIS A 41 -0.45 5.69 -12.05
N GLY A 42 -1.24 5.22 -11.09
CA GLY A 42 -2.68 5.46 -10.96
C GLY A 42 -3.25 4.67 -9.79
N GLY A 43 -4.49 4.94 -9.40
CA GLY A 43 -5.11 4.34 -8.23
C GLY A 43 -4.48 4.84 -6.93
N CYS A 44 -4.34 3.96 -5.96
CA CYS A 44 -3.60 4.22 -4.72
C CYS A 44 -2.84 2.96 -4.27
N ALA A 45 -1.51 3.06 -4.27
CA ALA A 45 -0.62 2.03 -3.74
C ALA A 45 -0.22 2.30 -2.28
N PHE A 46 -0.03 1.24 -1.50
CA PHE A 46 0.56 1.31 -0.16
C PHE A 46 2.06 1.04 -0.21
N LEU A 47 2.85 2.03 0.22
CA LEU A 47 4.31 2.05 0.10
C LEU A 47 4.92 1.52 1.40
N LEU A 48 5.21 0.23 1.42
CA LEU A 48 5.66 -0.49 2.61
C LEU A 48 6.94 -1.30 2.30
N PRO A 49 7.90 -1.39 3.25
CA PRO A 49 7.87 -0.80 4.59
C PRO A 49 8.29 0.68 4.64
N TYR A 50 8.72 1.24 3.50
CA TYR A 50 9.12 2.64 3.41
C TYR A 50 8.53 3.30 2.16
N ALA A 51 8.23 4.58 2.29
CA ALA A 51 7.86 5.47 1.21
C ALA A 51 9.10 6.19 0.66
N ASN A 52 8.94 6.79 -0.53
CA ASN A 52 9.98 7.54 -1.22
C ASN A 52 11.28 6.73 -1.45
N ARG A 53 12.42 7.44 -1.61
CA ARG A 53 13.70 6.90 -2.06
C ARG A 53 14.66 6.63 -0.91
N ILE A 54 15.41 5.54 -1.01
CA ILE A 54 16.62 5.28 -0.24
C ILE A 54 17.81 5.40 -1.21
N LYS A 55 18.67 6.39 -0.94
CA LYS A 55 19.80 6.73 -1.79
C LYS A 55 20.72 5.52 -1.99
N ASN A 56 21.06 5.23 -3.24
CA ASN A 56 21.91 4.10 -3.62
C ASN A 56 21.40 2.72 -3.16
N GLY A 57 20.16 2.62 -2.67
CA GLY A 57 19.60 1.43 -2.04
C GLY A 57 20.25 1.04 -0.71
N PHE A 58 21.11 1.88 -0.12
CA PHE A 58 21.80 1.58 1.13
C PHE A 58 21.21 2.35 2.30
N TYR A 59 21.03 1.66 3.42
CA TYR A 59 20.73 2.31 4.68
C TYR A 59 21.45 1.61 5.83
N LYS A 60 21.69 2.38 6.90
CA LYS A 60 22.28 1.88 8.15
C LYS A 60 21.22 1.89 9.23
N PHE A 61 21.09 0.79 9.97
CA PHE A 61 20.15 0.68 11.07
C PHE A 61 20.75 -0.20 12.17
N ASN A 62 20.69 0.23 13.42
CA ASN A 62 21.33 -0.47 14.56
C ASN A 62 22.78 -0.90 14.29
N SER A 63 23.58 0.02 13.75
CA SER A 63 24.98 -0.20 13.37
C SER A 63 25.25 -1.17 12.22
N GLU A 64 24.23 -1.84 11.71
CA GLU A 64 24.31 -2.74 10.56
C GLU A 64 23.99 -2.02 9.24
N ASN A 65 24.62 -2.47 8.16
CA ASN A 65 24.37 -1.96 6.81
C ASN A 65 23.46 -2.93 6.05
N TYR A 66 22.50 -2.38 5.31
CA TYR A 66 21.56 -3.14 4.52
C TYR A 66 21.50 -2.59 3.09
N GLU A 67 21.30 -3.50 2.12
CA GLU A 67 21.19 -3.17 0.70
C GLU A 67 19.84 -3.64 0.15
N LEU A 68 19.04 -2.67 -0.30
CA LEU A 68 17.76 -2.89 -0.95
C LEU A 68 17.92 -2.97 -2.48
N GLN A 69 16.93 -3.60 -3.13
CA GLN A 69 16.86 -3.62 -4.58
C GLN A 69 16.76 -2.20 -5.15
N LYS A 70 17.55 -1.91 -6.19
CA LYS A 70 17.65 -0.60 -6.82
C LYS A 70 16.80 -0.55 -8.08
N ASN A 71 16.25 0.63 -8.37
CA ASN A 71 15.64 0.98 -9.64
C ASN A 71 16.71 1.38 -10.66
N VAL A 72 16.27 1.74 -11.87
CA VAL A 72 17.15 2.16 -12.98
C VAL A 72 17.94 3.44 -12.69
N GLU A 73 17.51 4.26 -11.72
CA GLU A 73 18.21 5.47 -11.26
C GLU A 73 19.24 5.17 -10.16
N GLY A 74 19.42 3.89 -9.79
CA GLY A 74 20.36 3.44 -8.76
C GLY A 74 19.85 3.57 -7.32
N ASN A 75 18.60 3.99 -7.09
CA ASN A 75 18.01 4.15 -5.77
C ASN A 75 17.01 3.04 -5.46
N SER A 76 16.73 2.75 -4.19
CA SER A 76 15.54 1.96 -3.86
C SER A 76 14.34 2.89 -3.68
N ILE A 77 13.14 2.50 -4.13
CA ILE A 77 11.97 3.39 -4.12
C ILE A 77 10.69 2.64 -3.75
N HIS A 78 9.91 3.24 -2.84
CA HIS A 78 8.52 2.85 -2.51
C HIS A 78 8.31 1.47 -1.86
N GLY A 79 9.38 0.83 -1.41
CA GLY A 79 9.29 -0.50 -0.80
C GLY A 79 8.69 -1.55 -1.74
N PHE A 80 8.45 -2.73 -1.21
CA PHE A 80 8.04 -3.91 -1.98
C PHE A 80 6.70 -4.49 -1.53
N GLY A 81 6.08 -3.98 -0.46
CA GLY A 81 4.78 -4.46 0.02
C GLY A 81 3.64 -4.32 -1.01
N LYS A 82 3.77 -3.38 -1.96
CA LYS A 82 2.87 -3.18 -3.10
C LYS A 82 2.89 -4.34 -4.11
N GLU A 83 3.97 -5.12 -4.14
CA GLU A 83 4.16 -6.25 -5.05
C GLU A 83 3.76 -7.59 -4.43
N LEU A 84 3.54 -7.64 -3.12
CA LEU A 84 3.20 -8.86 -2.41
C LEU A 84 1.72 -9.19 -2.57
N LEU A 85 1.39 -10.48 -2.54
CA LEU A 85 0.02 -10.94 -2.37
C LEU A 85 -0.40 -10.76 -0.91
N TRP A 86 -1.56 -10.15 -0.68
CA TRP A 86 -2.12 -9.95 0.66
C TRP A 86 -3.16 -11.02 0.96
N GLU A 87 -3.20 -11.46 2.21
CA GLU A 87 -4.33 -12.23 2.72
C GLU A 87 -5.50 -11.26 2.94
N VAL A 88 -6.60 -11.45 2.21
CA VAL A 88 -7.71 -10.49 2.25
C VAL A 88 -8.98 -11.14 2.80
N LYS A 89 -9.61 -10.45 3.75
CA LYS A 89 -10.83 -10.90 4.42
C LYS A 89 -11.87 -9.81 4.43
N MET A 90 -13.00 -10.08 3.78
CA MET A 90 -14.23 -9.30 3.94
C MET A 90 -14.74 -9.44 5.39
N LYS A 91 -14.94 -8.32 6.09
CA LYS A 91 -15.61 -8.31 7.40
C LYS A 91 -17.12 -8.19 7.24
N ASN A 92 -17.56 -7.42 6.25
CA ASN A 92 -18.93 -7.31 5.78
C ASN A 92 -18.91 -6.64 4.39
N LYS A 93 -20.07 -6.29 3.82
CA LYS A 93 -20.19 -5.65 2.50
C LYS A 93 -19.52 -4.26 2.36
N HIS A 94 -19.03 -3.67 3.44
CA HIS A 94 -18.46 -2.32 3.51
C HIS A 94 -17.01 -2.29 4.02
N ILE A 95 -16.47 -3.42 4.49
CA ILE A 95 -15.20 -3.45 5.22
C ILE A 95 -14.35 -4.64 4.75
N VAL A 96 -13.10 -4.35 4.38
CA VAL A 96 -12.07 -5.33 4.03
C VAL A 96 -10.87 -5.14 4.94
N ASP A 97 -10.35 -6.25 5.48
CA ASP A 97 -9.04 -6.30 6.11
C ASP A 97 -8.07 -7.06 5.20
N GLY A 98 -6.94 -6.42 4.87
CA GLY A 98 -5.79 -7.06 4.25
C GLY A 98 -4.66 -7.26 5.26
N MET A 99 -4.00 -8.40 5.24
CA MET A 99 -2.87 -8.74 6.12
C MET A 99 -1.69 -9.24 5.28
N CYS A 100 -0.48 -8.76 5.58
CA CYS A 100 0.74 -9.20 4.90
C CYS A 100 1.93 -9.20 5.86
N SER A 101 2.79 -10.20 5.75
CA SER A 101 4.09 -10.21 6.43
C SER A 101 5.14 -9.70 5.46
N ILE A 102 5.72 -8.55 5.78
CA ILE A 102 6.67 -7.83 4.95
C ILE A 102 8.07 -8.09 5.48
N ILE A 103 8.80 -8.94 4.75
CA ILE A 103 10.19 -9.29 4.98
C ILE A 103 10.81 -9.59 3.60
N GLY A 104 12.06 -9.19 3.37
CA GLY A 104 12.65 -9.35 2.05
C GLY A 104 14.12 -8.99 1.98
N HIS A 105 14.68 -9.04 0.77
CA HIS A 105 16.07 -8.68 0.53
C HIS A 105 16.35 -7.24 0.98
N GLY A 106 17.42 -7.06 1.77
CA GLY A 106 17.76 -5.76 2.34
C GLY A 106 16.81 -5.26 3.43
N TYR A 107 15.77 -6.02 3.79
CA TYR A 107 14.86 -5.70 4.88
C TYR A 107 14.52 -6.99 5.66
N PRO A 108 15.47 -7.51 6.47
CA PRO A 108 15.32 -8.77 7.19
C PRO A 108 14.54 -8.61 8.51
N PHE A 109 13.55 -7.72 8.54
CA PHE A 109 12.70 -7.46 9.70
C PHE A 109 11.31 -8.01 9.45
N ASN A 110 10.76 -8.79 10.39
CA ASN A 110 9.42 -9.34 10.25
C ASN A 110 8.37 -8.29 10.64
N LEU A 111 7.93 -7.49 9.65
CA LEU A 111 6.87 -6.51 9.81
C LEU A 111 5.52 -7.12 9.42
N LYS A 112 4.60 -7.30 10.37
CA LYS A 112 3.21 -7.59 10.05
C LYS A 112 2.46 -6.29 9.76
N ALA A 113 1.99 -6.13 8.54
CA ALA A 113 1.14 -5.03 8.12
C ALA A 113 -0.31 -5.49 8.02
N ASN A 114 -1.23 -4.67 8.51
CA ASN A 114 -2.67 -4.85 8.37
C ASN A 114 -3.26 -3.56 7.83
N ILE A 115 -4.07 -3.64 6.78
CA ILE A 115 -4.74 -2.49 6.19
C ILE A 115 -6.23 -2.76 6.24
N ARG A 116 -6.97 -1.86 6.89
CA ARG A 116 -8.43 -1.86 6.89
C ARG A 116 -8.94 -0.81 5.92
N LEU A 117 -9.80 -1.23 5.02
CA LEU A 117 -10.48 -0.41 4.02
C LEU A 117 -11.98 -0.41 4.33
N GLU A 118 -12.55 0.78 4.52
CA GLU A 118 -13.95 0.96 4.91
C GLU A 118 -14.64 1.94 3.98
N LEU A 119 -15.73 1.50 3.36
CA LEU A 119 -16.56 2.32 2.49
C LEU A 119 -17.88 2.68 3.19
N ASP A 120 -18.16 3.97 3.26
CA ASP A 120 -19.45 4.54 3.60
C ASP A 120 -20.08 5.17 2.34
N SER A 121 -21.31 5.67 2.46
CA SER A 121 -22.06 6.35 1.41
C SER A 121 -21.34 7.52 0.75
N SER A 122 -20.43 8.22 1.45
CA SER A 122 -19.66 9.36 0.90
C SER A 122 -18.22 9.45 1.43
N THR A 123 -17.75 8.44 2.15
CA THR A 123 -16.41 8.44 2.76
C THR A 123 -15.73 7.11 2.54
N PHE A 124 -14.46 7.15 2.16
CA PHE A 124 -13.60 5.98 2.16
C PHE A 124 -12.48 6.17 3.19
N ARG A 125 -12.38 5.26 4.15
CA ARG A 125 -11.36 5.31 5.22
C ARG A 125 -10.36 4.19 5.02
N VAL A 126 -9.09 4.56 5.16
CA VAL A 126 -7.96 3.63 5.16
C VAL A 126 -7.28 3.71 6.51
N ARG A 127 -7.04 2.57 7.15
CA ARG A 127 -6.29 2.47 8.41
C ARG A 127 -5.18 1.46 8.26
N LEU A 128 -3.93 1.90 8.50
CA LEU A 128 -2.76 1.04 8.46
C LEU A 128 -2.31 0.74 9.88
N TYR A 129 -2.12 -0.54 10.17
CA TYR A 129 -1.63 -1.04 11.45
C TYR A 129 -0.38 -1.86 11.23
N PHE A 130 0.64 -1.57 12.01
CA PHE A 130 1.95 -2.20 11.90
C PHE A 130 2.32 -2.85 13.21
N LYS A 131 2.84 -4.07 13.12
CA LYS A 131 3.38 -4.79 14.27
C LYS A 131 4.74 -5.35 13.89
N ASN A 132 5.74 -5.04 14.69
CA ASN A 132 7.01 -5.75 14.64
C ASN A 132 6.83 -7.13 15.28
N GLU A 133 6.96 -8.19 14.49
CA GLU A 133 6.88 -9.59 14.97
C GLU A 133 8.27 -10.23 15.13
N GLY A 134 9.33 -9.42 14.98
CA GLY A 134 10.69 -9.80 15.28
C GLY A 134 11.09 -9.52 16.74
N LYS A 135 12.31 -9.93 17.08
CA LYS A 135 12.93 -9.68 18.41
C LYS A 135 13.76 -8.39 18.46
N ILE A 136 14.07 -7.82 17.31
CA ILE A 136 14.87 -6.60 17.16
C ILE A 136 13.99 -5.46 16.67
N GLN A 137 14.35 -4.22 16.98
CA GLN A 137 13.68 -3.05 16.40
C GLN A 137 13.76 -3.09 14.87
N LEU A 138 12.83 -2.41 14.19
CA LEU A 138 12.81 -2.30 12.74
C LEU A 138 12.65 -0.84 12.29
N PRO A 139 13.19 -0.44 11.13
CA PRO A 139 12.94 0.87 10.54
C PRO A 139 11.63 0.87 9.75
N LEU A 140 10.75 1.84 9.98
CA LEU A 140 9.45 1.92 9.30
C LEU A 140 9.15 3.37 8.91
N SER A 141 8.77 3.60 7.65
CA SER A 141 8.39 4.93 7.15
C SER A 141 7.31 4.79 6.08
N PRO A 142 6.11 4.32 6.44
CA PRO A 142 5.11 3.87 5.48
C PRO A 142 4.43 5.06 4.79
N GLY A 143 3.80 4.81 3.64
CA GLY A 143 3.02 5.83 2.94
C GLY A 143 1.92 5.25 2.06
N ALA A 144 1.13 6.15 1.47
CA ALA A 144 0.17 5.84 0.42
C ALA A 144 0.44 6.75 -0.80
N HIS A 145 0.09 6.28 -1.99
CA HIS A 145 0.39 6.97 -3.25
C HIS A 145 -0.87 7.17 -4.12
N PRO A 146 -1.85 7.96 -3.66
CA PRO A 146 -3.07 8.19 -4.42
C PRO A 146 -2.83 9.12 -5.60
N TYR A 147 -3.45 8.79 -6.74
CA TYR A 147 -3.61 9.70 -7.88
C TYR A 147 -5.03 10.22 -7.91
N PHE A 148 -5.24 11.42 -7.39
CA PHE A 148 -6.56 12.06 -7.42
C PHE A 148 -6.87 12.62 -8.80
N LEU A 149 -8.11 12.47 -9.24
CA LEU A 149 -8.65 13.29 -10.32
C LEU A 149 -8.86 14.70 -9.78
N PHE A 150 -8.53 15.68 -10.62
CA PHE A 150 -8.72 17.10 -10.32
C PHE A 150 -9.52 17.71 -11.47
N SER A 151 -10.56 18.46 -11.12
CA SER A 151 -11.31 19.33 -12.03
C SER A 151 -10.99 20.78 -11.67
N GLU A 152 -10.73 21.60 -12.68
CA GLU A 152 -10.59 23.06 -12.54
C GLU A 152 -11.90 23.74 -12.13
#